data_AF-A0A1F2JV02-F1
#
_entry.id   AF-A0A1F2JV02-F1
#
_cell.length_a   1.000
_cell.length_b   1.000
_cell.length_c   1.000
_cell.angle_alpha   90.00
_cell.angle_beta   90.00
_cell.angle_gamma   90.00
#
_symmetry.space_group_name_H-M   'P 1'
#
loop_
_entity.id
_entity.type
_entity.pdbx_description
1 polymer ?
#
loop_
_entity_poly.entity_id
_entity_poly.type
_entity_poly.pdbx_seq_one_letter_code
_entity_poly.pdbx_strand_id
1 'polypeptide(L)'
;MIISYIILFILLALYLILGNNLIANKAISDLIHELAIGGLGTMIGIAITSILMLKGKIWVCLQAATVHRFKHIRISAAYIFKIEIDGKYLLVKGRNIDQFQPVGGVYKRLAESSTIFQQLEILDDKKIPICDTTRHDLRLRIKGKHLHKFLLWFDSQKEREISHWREFCEELILTNILDRVKFPHVNYKFLYRNPLYIHHSIFYECPEILIHEVFEFIPNESQRLELKKLLEEEKADSIYHWVSEDTIKRLGYTNDNRKPFSVAEHTISLFNKDFKVK
;
A
#
# COMPACT_ATOMS: atom_id res chain seq x y z
N MET A 1 -22.56 17.03 -5.26
CA MET A 1 -21.29 17.68 -4.87
C MET A 1 -20.39 17.97 -6.07
N ILE A 2 -19.66 17.03 -6.67
CA ILE A 2 -18.70 17.36 -7.76
C ILE A 2 -19.35 18.09 -8.95
N ILE A 3 -20.52 17.62 -9.41
CA ILE A 3 -21.26 18.28 -10.50
C ILE A 3 -21.66 19.72 -10.12
N SER A 4 -22.09 19.92 -8.87
CA SER A 4 -22.45 21.25 -8.34
C SER A 4 -21.24 22.20 -8.30
N TYR A 5 -20.05 21.70 -7.96
CA TYR A 5 -18.81 22.49 -7.99
C TYR A 5 -18.39 22.85 -9.43
N ILE A 6 -18.55 21.93 -10.39
CA ILE A 6 -18.24 22.19 -11.79
C ILE A 6 -19.21 23.23 -12.36
N ILE A 7 -20.51 23.10 -12.08
CA ILE A 7 -21.52 24.09 -12.49
C ILE A 7 -21.21 25.46 -11.88
N LEU A 8 -20.89 25.52 -10.59
CA LEU A 8 -20.52 26.77 -9.91
C LEU A 8 -19.24 27.39 -10.53
N PHE A 9 -18.22 26.59 -10.82
CA PHE A 9 -17.01 27.03 -11.51
C PHE A 9 -17.33 27.65 -12.87
N ILE A 10 -18.15 26.98 -13.67
CA ILE A 10 -18.56 27.48 -14.98
C ILE A 10 -19.36 28.78 -14.85
N LEU A 11 -20.31 28.85 -13.90
CA LEU A 11 -21.10 30.06 -13.67
C LEU A 11 -20.25 31.26 -13.24
N LEU A 12 -19.29 31.06 -12.32
CA LEU A 12 -18.38 32.11 -11.89
C LEU A 12 -17.44 32.54 -13.02
N ALA A 13 -16.91 31.61 -13.81
CA ALA A 13 -16.08 31.92 -14.97
C ALA A 13 -16.86 32.69 -16.05
N LEU A 14 -18.09 32.28 -16.35
CA LEU A 14 -18.96 32.98 -17.29
C LEU A 14 -19.33 34.38 -16.79
N TYR A 15 -19.60 34.54 -15.49
CA TYR A 15 -19.88 35.84 -14.89
C TYR A 15 -18.68 36.79 -15.03
N LEU A 16 -17.44 36.32 -14.83
CA LEU A 16 -16.26 37.17 -15.02
C LEU A 16 -16.06 37.60 -16.49
N ILE A 17 -16.53 36.81 -17.46
CA ILE A 17 -16.39 37.13 -18.89
C ILE A 17 -17.53 38.04 -19.37
N LEU A 18 -18.76 37.80 -18.91
CA LEU A 18 -19.99 38.39 -19.48
C LEU A 18 -20.74 39.32 -18.50
N GLY A 19 -20.41 39.28 -17.22
CA GLY A 19 -21.20 39.87 -16.14
C GLY A 19 -21.03 41.37 -15.93
N ASN A 20 -20.03 41.97 -16.55
CA ASN A 20 -19.67 43.38 -16.31
C ASN A 20 -20.79 44.37 -16.72
N ASN A 21 -21.70 43.95 -17.60
CA ASN A 21 -22.82 44.77 -18.08
C ASN A 21 -24.18 44.37 -17.44
N LEU A 22 -24.21 43.39 -16.53
CA LEU A 22 -25.46 42.89 -15.94
C LEU A 22 -25.92 43.69 -14.72
N ILE A 23 -25.03 44.49 -14.12
CA ILE A 23 -25.27 45.18 -12.85
C ILE A 23 -25.05 46.68 -13.06
N ALA A 24 -26.13 47.45 -13.00
CA ALA A 24 -26.09 48.90 -13.24
C ALA A 24 -25.28 49.67 -12.19
N ASN A 25 -25.23 49.18 -10.95
CA ASN A 25 -24.43 49.79 -9.89
C ASN A 25 -22.99 49.29 -9.94
N LYS A 26 -22.07 50.17 -10.34
CA LYS A 26 -20.64 49.86 -10.49
C LYS A 26 -20.00 49.32 -9.22
N ALA A 27 -20.26 49.91 -8.05
CA ALA A 27 -19.67 49.45 -6.79
C ALA A 27 -20.13 48.02 -6.42
N ILE A 28 -21.39 47.69 -6.73
CA ILE A 28 -21.92 46.33 -6.54
C ILE A 28 -21.31 45.36 -7.56
N SER A 29 -21.13 45.78 -8.81
CA SER A 29 -20.49 44.99 -9.86
C SER A 29 -19.04 44.63 -9.51
N ASP A 30 -18.26 45.62 -9.05
CA ASP A 30 -16.86 45.45 -8.66
C ASP A 30 -16.73 44.48 -7.47
N LEU A 31 -17.57 44.63 -6.45
CA LEU A 31 -17.60 43.72 -5.29
C LEU A 31 -17.90 42.27 -5.70
N ILE A 32 -18.88 42.05 -6.58
CA ILE A 32 -19.24 40.69 -7.03
C ILE A 32 -18.14 40.10 -7.92
N HIS A 33 -17.44 40.92 -8.73
CA HIS A 33 -16.25 40.48 -9.46
C HIS A 33 -15.13 40.01 -8.53
N GLU A 34 -14.82 40.77 -7.48
CA GLU A 34 -13.82 40.37 -6.48
C GLU A 34 -14.20 39.07 -5.77
N LEU A 35 -15.48 38.91 -5.38
CA LEU A 35 -15.98 37.68 -4.77
C LEU A 35 -15.92 36.49 -5.75
N ALA A 36 -16.22 36.70 -7.03
CA ALA A 36 -16.13 35.65 -8.05
C ALA A 36 -14.68 35.22 -8.30
N ILE A 37 -13.73 36.17 -8.36
CA ILE A 37 -12.29 35.89 -8.43
C ILE A 37 -11.85 35.10 -7.19
N GLY A 38 -12.23 35.53 -5.98
CA GLY A 38 -11.91 34.84 -4.73
C GLY A 38 -12.49 33.42 -4.68
N GLY A 39 -13.72 33.23 -5.16
CA GLY A 39 -14.40 31.94 -5.26
C GLY A 39 -13.70 30.99 -6.24
N LEU A 40 -13.35 31.46 -7.44
CA LEU A 40 -12.58 30.68 -8.41
C LEU A 40 -11.19 30.34 -7.87
N GLY A 41 -10.49 31.32 -7.27
CA GLY A 41 -9.18 31.12 -6.65
C GLY A 41 -9.22 30.04 -5.57
N THR A 42 -10.25 30.04 -4.73
CA THR A 42 -10.47 29.01 -3.70
C THR A 42 -10.69 27.63 -4.32
N MET A 43 -11.53 27.51 -5.34
CA MET A 43 -11.76 26.23 -6.02
C MET A 43 -10.51 25.69 -6.71
N ILE A 44 -9.74 26.56 -7.37
CA ILE A 44 -8.44 26.21 -7.96
C ILE A 44 -7.48 25.73 -6.86
N GLY A 45 -7.41 26.44 -5.73
CA GLY A 45 -6.60 26.05 -4.58
C GLY A 45 -6.95 24.66 -4.02
N ILE A 46 -8.25 24.36 -3.89
CA ILE A 46 -8.74 23.04 -3.47
C ILE A 46 -8.35 21.96 -4.49
N ALA A 47 -8.48 22.25 -5.79
CA ALA A 47 -8.12 21.32 -6.86
C ALA A 47 -6.61 21.01 -6.85
N ILE A 48 -5.76 22.05 -6.76
CA ILE A 48 -4.30 21.91 -6.65
C ILE A 48 -3.95 21.09 -5.40
N THR A 49 -4.54 21.42 -4.25
CA THR A 49 -4.28 20.69 -2.99
C THR A 49 -4.66 19.22 -3.12
N SER A 50 -5.80 18.91 -3.75
CA SER A 50 -6.25 17.53 -3.98
C SER A 50 -5.29 16.76 -4.91
N ILE A 51 -4.79 17.41 -5.97
CA ILE A 51 -3.79 16.86 -6.89
C ILE A 51 -2.48 16.56 -6.14
N LEU A 52 -2.03 17.50 -5.30
CA LEU A 52 -0.81 17.33 -4.51
C LEU A 52 -0.95 16.21 -3.46
N MET A 53 -2.09 16.11 -2.78
CA MET A 53 -2.36 15.04 -1.80
C MET A 53 -2.40 13.65 -2.44
N LEU A 54 -2.85 13.55 -3.70
CA LEU A 54 -2.91 12.29 -4.44
C LEU A 54 -1.71 12.10 -5.37
N LYS A 55 -0.60 12.84 -5.19
CA LYS A 55 0.59 12.75 -6.05
C LYS A 55 1.06 11.30 -6.20
N GLY A 56 1.23 10.87 -7.45
CA GLY A 56 1.57 9.48 -7.80
C GLY A 56 0.40 8.49 -7.76
N LYS A 57 -0.80 8.93 -7.38
CA LYS A 57 -2.03 8.10 -7.20
C LYS A 57 -3.22 8.64 -8.00
N ILE A 58 -3.08 9.79 -8.64
CA ILE A 58 -4.14 10.45 -9.42
C ILE A 58 -4.71 9.50 -10.46
N TRP A 59 -3.86 8.88 -11.29
CA TRP A 59 -4.31 8.01 -12.37
C TRP A 59 -5.12 6.81 -11.86
N VAL A 60 -4.64 6.13 -10.82
CA VAL A 60 -5.37 4.99 -10.24
C VAL A 60 -6.68 5.43 -9.58
N CYS A 61 -6.70 6.60 -8.93
CA CYS A 61 -7.92 7.16 -8.35
C CYS A 61 -8.94 7.57 -9.42
N LEU A 62 -8.49 8.16 -10.53
CA LEU A 62 -9.35 8.52 -11.66
C LEU A 62 -9.93 7.28 -12.33
N GLN A 63 -9.11 6.27 -12.60
CA GLN A 63 -9.55 4.99 -13.14
C GLN A 63 -10.58 4.33 -12.21
N ALA A 64 -10.33 4.33 -10.89
CA ALA A 64 -11.25 3.78 -9.91
C ALA A 64 -12.57 4.56 -9.84
N ALA A 65 -12.52 5.90 -9.86
CA ALA A 65 -13.69 6.76 -9.72
C ALA A 65 -14.58 6.80 -10.99
N THR A 66 -14.04 6.36 -12.14
CA THR A 66 -14.73 6.31 -13.44
C THR A 66 -15.07 4.87 -13.82
N VAL A 67 -14.11 4.05 -14.24
CA VAL A 67 -14.29 2.68 -14.76
C VAL A 67 -14.85 1.73 -13.69
N HIS A 68 -14.37 1.86 -12.45
CA HIS A 68 -14.75 0.97 -11.35
C HIS A 68 -15.63 1.67 -10.30
N ARG A 69 -16.30 2.77 -10.68
CA ARG A 69 -16.99 3.67 -9.76
C ARG A 69 -17.88 2.97 -8.73
N PHE A 70 -18.70 2.04 -9.20
CA PHE A 70 -19.65 1.26 -8.38
C PHE A 70 -19.25 -0.21 -8.21
N LYS A 71 -18.12 -0.61 -8.79
CA LYS A 71 -17.57 -1.97 -8.67
C LYS A 71 -16.67 -2.03 -7.43
N HIS A 72 -16.70 -3.17 -6.75
CA HIS A 72 -15.75 -3.43 -5.67
C HIS A 72 -14.38 -3.74 -6.27
N ILE A 73 -13.36 -3.06 -5.76
CA ILE A 73 -11.96 -3.31 -6.00
C ILE A 73 -11.40 -3.94 -4.73
N ARG A 74 -10.70 -5.06 -4.86
CA ARG A 74 -9.95 -5.67 -3.77
C ARG A 74 -8.71 -4.84 -3.48
N ILE A 75 -8.41 -4.61 -2.21
CA ILE A 75 -7.19 -3.98 -1.75
C ILE A 75 -6.50 -4.96 -0.83
N SER A 76 -5.20 -5.19 -1.04
CA SER A 76 -4.33 -5.86 -0.09
C SER A 76 -3.17 -4.94 0.24
N ALA A 77 -3.11 -4.45 1.47
CA ALA A 77 -2.03 -3.60 1.94
C ALA A 77 -1.06 -4.38 2.81
N ALA A 78 0.14 -4.61 2.29
CA ALA A 78 1.17 -5.42 2.90
C ALA A 78 2.52 -4.70 2.92
N TYR A 79 3.39 -5.20 3.80
CA TYR A 79 4.78 -4.81 3.87
C TYR A 79 5.67 -6.04 3.93
N ILE A 80 6.91 -5.89 3.44
CA ILE A 80 7.94 -6.92 3.51
C ILE A 80 9.27 -6.34 3.96
N PHE A 81 10.06 -7.17 4.62
CA PHE A 81 11.43 -6.88 5.01
C PHE A 81 12.42 -7.42 4.00
N LYS A 82 13.37 -6.57 3.63
CA LYS A 82 14.65 -6.93 3.05
C LYS A 82 15.63 -7.20 4.20
N ILE A 83 15.84 -8.47 4.51
CA ILE A 83 16.85 -8.94 5.47
C ILE A 83 17.98 -9.55 4.66
N GLU A 84 19.14 -8.89 4.67
CA GLU A 84 20.29 -9.26 3.85
C GLU A 84 21.54 -9.41 4.71
N ILE A 85 22.28 -10.49 4.47
CA ILE A 85 23.59 -10.79 5.06
C ILE A 85 24.47 -11.39 3.98
N ASP A 86 25.65 -10.79 3.78
CA ASP A 86 26.70 -11.27 2.88
C ASP A 86 26.18 -11.62 1.46
N GLY A 87 25.31 -10.77 0.91
CA GLY A 87 24.73 -10.90 -0.44
C GLY A 87 23.58 -11.91 -0.56
N LYS A 88 23.13 -12.48 0.55
CA LYS A 88 22.00 -13.42 0.60
C LYS A 88 20.83 -12.83 1.38
N TYR A 89 19.63 -13.23 0.99
CA TYR A 89 18.37 -12.71 1.51
C TYR A 89 17.62 -13.80 2.26
N LEU A 90 17.16 -13.49 3.47
CA LEU A 90 16.37 -14.40 4.29
C LEU A 90 14.94 -14.46 3.77
N LEU A 91 14.50 -15.66 3.40
CA LEU A 91 13.10 -15.97 3.11
C LEU A 91 12.58 -16.98 4.12
N VAL A 92 11.30 -16.88 4.46
CA VAL A 92 10.59 -17.81 5.36
C VAL A 92 9.50 -18.55 4.61
N LYS A 93 9.12 -19.71 5.11
CA LYS A 93 8.02 -20.50 4.56
C LYS A 93 6.68 -19.78 4.77
N GLY A 94 5.94 -19.56 3.67
CA GLY A 94 4.61 -18.97 3.72
C GLY A 94 3.61 -19.87 4.45
N ARG A 95 2.70 -19.26 5.23
CA ARG A 95 1.69 -19.99 6.01
C ARG A 95 0.55 -20.58 5.15
N ASN A 96 0.16 -19.87 4.09
CA ASN A 96 -1.05 -20.18 3.30
C ASN A 96 -0.75 -20.83 1.95
N ILE A 97 0.44 -20.57 1.40
CA ILE A 97 0.88 -21.07 0.09
C ILE A 97 2.24 -21.69 0.29
N ASP A 98 2.44 -22.87 -0.30
CA ASP A 98 3.67 -23.65 -0.23
C ASP A 98 4.81 -23.00 -1.05
N GLN A 99 5.31 -21.88 -0.55
CA GLN A 99 6.36 -21.07 -1.17
C GLN A 99 7.14 -20.32 -0.10
N PHE A 100 8.38 -19.94 -0.43
CA PHE A 100 9.19 -19.05 0.41
C PHE A 100 8.95 -17.60 0.00
N GLN A 101 8.94 -16.71 0.99
CA GLN A 101 8.65 -15.29 0.83
C GLN A 101 9.48 -14.47 1.83
N PRO A 102 9.66 -13.16 1.62
CA PRO A 102 10.29 -12.31 2.60
C PRO A 102 9.44 -12.26 3.87
N VAL A 103 10.10 -11.95 4.98
CA VAL A 103 9.40 -11.73 6.25
C VAL A 103 8.48 -10.52 6.11
N GLY A 104 7.21 -10.67 6.49
CA GLY A 104 6.23 -9.60 6.34
C GLY A 104 4.80 -10.09 6.23
N GLY A 105 3.89 -9.16 5.97
CA GLY A 105 2.48 -9.49 5.89
C GLY A 105 1.59 -8.28 5.78
N VAL A 106 0.30 -8.51 6.02
CA VAL A 106 -0.73 -7.49 5.77
C VAL A 106 -0.87 -6.60 7.00
N TYR A 107 -0.91 -5.29 6.76
CA TYR A 107 -1.23 -4.33 7.79
C TYR A 107 -2.58 -4.64 8.45
N LYS A 108 -2.67 -4.39 9.76
CA LYS A 108 -3.95 -4.43 10.48
C LYS A 108 -4.55 -3.04 10.68
N ARG A 109 -5.88 -2.95 10.69
CA ARG A 109 -6.62 -1.77 11.17
C ARG A 109 -6.80 -1.84 12.68
N LEU A 110 -6.92 -0.69 13.32
CA LEU A 110 -7.32 -0.59 14.73
C LEU A 110 -8.85 -0.43 14.83
N ALA A 111 -9.43 -0.68 16.00
CA ALA A 111 -10.88 -0.69 16.18
C ALA A 111 -11.53 0.67 15.88
N GLU A 112 -10.81 1.75 16.15
CA GLU A 112 -11.17 3.15 15.98
C GLU A 112 -11.47 3.50 14.52
N SER A 113 -10.87 2.77 13.56
CA SER A 113 -11.10 2.95 12.13
C SER A 113 -12.51 2.56 11.66
N SER A 114 -13.36 2.02 12.54
CA SER A 114 -14.67 1.50 12.16
C SER A 114 -15.60 2.56 11.56
N THR A 115 -15.52 3.81 12.06
CA THR A 115 -16.33 4.93 11.54
C THR A 115 -15.98 5.22 10.08
N ILE A 116 -14.69 5.35 9.75
CA ILE A 116 -14.28 5.61 8.38
C ILE A 116 -14.54 4.39 7.48
N PHE A 117 -14.37 3.16 7.97
CA PHE A 117 -14.70 1.95 7.21
C PHE A 117 -16.18 1.88 6.83
N GLN A 118 -17.08 2.24 7.76
CA GLN A 118 -18.52 2.32 7.48
C GLN A 118 -18.84 3.42 6.46
N GLN A 119 -18.26 4.61 6.61
CA GLN A 119 -18.45 5.72 5.67
C GLN A 119 -17.95 5.42 4.24
N LEU A 120 -16.92 4.59 4.14
CA LEU A 120 -16.34 4.16 2.85
C LEU A 120 -17.00 2.90 2.27
N GLU A 121 -18.01 2.35 2.95
CA GLU A 121 -18.70 1.12 2.56
C GLU A 121 -17.73 -0.05 2.35
N ILE A 122 -16.71 -0.16 3.23
CA ILE A 122 -15.68 -1.20 3.12
C ILE A 122 -16.27 -2.55 3.54
N LEU A 123 -15.99 -3.57 2.74
CA LEU A 123 -16.34 -4.95 3.01
C LEU A 123 -15.09 -5.79 3.23
N ASP A 124 -15.21 -6.88 3.98
CA ASP A 124 -14.14 -7.85 4.14
C ASP A 124 -13.86 -8.62 2.83
N ASP A 125 -12.67 -9.23 2.76
CA ASP A 125 -12.31 -10.16 1.68
C ASP A 125 -13.33 -11.32 1.60
N LYS A 126 -13.55 -11.85 0.38
CA LYS A 126 -14.45 -12.99 0.16
C LYS A 126 -13.75 -14.33 0.29
N LYS A 127 -12.50 -14.44 -0.19
CA LYS A 127 -11.84 -15.74 -0.36
C LYS A 127 -10.93 -16.14 0.80
N ILE A 128 -10.67 -15.22 1.73
CA ILE A 128 -9.90 -15.51 2.96
C ILE A 128 -10.86 -15.43 4.15
N PRO A 129 -11.07 -16.52 4.90
CA PRO A 129 -11.93 -16.49 6.07
C PRO A 129 -11.30 -15.65 7.19
N ILE A 130 -12.17 -14.99 7.96
CA ILE A 130 -11.75 -14.23 9.15
C ILE A 130 -11.48 -15.23 10.27
N CYS A 131 -10.23 -15.25 10.74
CA CYS A 131 -9.78 -15.99 11.91
C CYS A 131 -8.86 -15.08 12.75
N ASP A 132 -8.29 -15.60 13.83
CA ASP A 132 -7.51 -14.77 14.76
C ASP A 132 -6.28 -14.11 14.11
N THR A 133 -5.70 -14.75 13.10
CA THR A 133 -4.54 -14.20 12.36
C THR A 133 -4.93 -13.23 11.25
N THR A 134 -6.13 -13.35 10.67
CA THR A 134 -6.59 -12.50 9.54
C THR A 134 -7.56 -11.40 9.97
N ARG A 135 -7.99 -11.41 11.24
CA ARG A 135 -8.85 -10.37 11.79
C ARG A 135 -8.18 -9.01 11.64
N HIS A 136 -8.97 -8.03 11.21
CA HIS A 136 -8.54 -6.65 10.99
C HIS A 136 -7.50 -6.45 9.89
N ASP A 137 -7.18 -7.47 9.09
CA ASP A 137 -6.30 -7.32 7.92
C ASP A 137 -6.83 -6.25 6.98
N LEU A 138 -5.92 -5.44 6.43
CA LEU A 138 -6.18 -4.55 5.31
C LEU A 138 -6.22 -5.31 3.98
N ARG A 139 -6.97 -6.43 3.99
CA ARG A 139 -7.46 -7.20 2.86
C ARG A 139 -8.96 -6.97 2.76
N LEU A 140 -9.34 -6.04 1.89
CA LEU A 140 -10.69 -5.47 1.91
C LEU A 140 -11.20 -5.21 0.51
N ARG A 141 -12.50 -4.93 0.40
CA ARG A 141 -13.16 -4.57 -0.85
C ARG A 141 -13.85 -3.23 -0.68
N ILE A 142 -13.58 -2.33 -1.63
CA ILE A 142 -14.11 -0.96 -1.60
C ILE A 142 -14.66 -0.58 -2.97
N LYS A 143 -15.72 0.22 -3.01
CA LYS A 143 -16.21 0.78 -4.29
C LYS A 143 -15.20 1.79 -4.83
N GLY A 144 -14.92 1.76 -6.13
CA GLY A 144 -13.91 2.64 -6.75
C GLY A 144 -14.11 4.13 -6.48
N LYS A 145 -15.37 4.60 -6.32
CA LYS A 145 -15.68 5.98 -5.90
C LYS A 145 -15.03 6.40 -4.56
N HIS A 146 -14.70 5.45 -3.69
CA HIS A 146 -14.15 5.70 -2.35
C HIS A 146 -12.64 5.45 -2.25
N LEU A 147 -11.98 4.97 -3.31
CA LEU A 147 -10.56 4.60 -3.27
C LEU A 147 -9.65 5.75 -2.82
N HIS A 148 -9.85 6.96 -3.36
CA HIS A 148 -9.03 8.12 -3.00
C HIS A 148 -9.07 8.42 -1.49
N LYS A 149 -10.25 8.31 -0.86
CA LYS A 149 -10.39 8.53 0.59
C LYS A 149 -9.67 7.45 1.39
N PHE A 150 -9.77 6.20 0.94
CA PHE A 150 -9.05 5.10 1.57
C PHE A 150 -7.53 5.30 1.49
N LEU A 151 -6.99 5.70 0.33
CA LEU A 151 -5.56 5.94 0.16
C LEU A 151 -5.08 7.09 1.06
N LEU A 152 -5.83 8.19 1.14
CA LEU A 152 -5.51 9.30 2.04
C LEU A 152 -5.54 8.87 3.52
N TRP A 153 -6.53 8.06 3.92
CA TRP A 153 -6.56 7.47 5.25
C TRP A 153 -5.35 6.57 5.51
N PHE A 154 -5.03 5.67 4.58
CA PHE A 154 -3.89 4.77 4.69
C PHE A 154 -2.57 5.53 4.85
N ASP A 155 -2.37 6.59 4.05
CA ASP A 155 -1.16 7.42 4.11
C ASP A 155 -1.09 8.28 5.38
N SER A 156 -2.24 8.61 5.98
CA SER A 156 -2.28 9.34 7.25
C SER A 156 -1.74 8.53 8.44
N GLN A 157 -1.64 7.20 8.29
CA GLN A 157 -1.22 6.26 9.33
C GLN A 157 -2.10 6.24 10.59
N LYS A 158 -3.24 6.96 10.56
CA LYS A 158 -4.19 7.00 11.68
C LYS A 158 -4.94 5.68 11.78
N GLU A 159 -5.11 5.18 13.00
CA GLU A 159 -6.01 4.07 13.32
C GLU A 159 -5.69 2.76 12.56
N ARG A 160 -4.41 2.56 12.23
CA ARG A 160 -3.88 1.32 11.67
C ARG A 160 -2.54 0.95 12.30
N GLU A 161 -2.08 -0.26 12.04
CA GLU A 161 -0.73 -0.71 12.34
C GLU A 161 0.30 0.22 11.67
N ILE A 162 1.19 0.76 12.50
CA ILE A 162 2.31 1.63 12.08
C ILE A 162 3.67 0.99 12.35
N SER A 163 3.72 0.01 13.25
CA SER A 163 4.92 -0.77 13.54
C SER A 163 4.90 -2.06 12.72
N HIS A 164 6.06 -2.41 12.17
CA HIS A 164 6.27 -3.60 11.35
C HIS A 164 6.80 -4.77 12.17
N TRP A 165 6.84 -4.60 13.49
CA TRP A 165 7.41 -5.55 14.44
C TRP A 165 6.61 -6.86 14.54
N ARG A 166 5.30 -6.78 14.34
CA ARG A 166 4.39 -7.92 14.51
C ARG A 166 4.78 -9.08 13.58
N GLU A 167 4.90 -8.83 12.27
CA GLU A 167 5.22 -9.90 11.32
C GLU A 167 6.63 -10.45 11.55
N PHE A 168 7.60 -9.59 11.89
CA PHE A 168 8.94 -10.05 12.27
C PHE A 168 8.88 -11.01 13.48
N CYS A 169 8.13 -10.64 14.52
CA CYS A 169 7.93 -11.50 15.69
C CYS A 169 7.26 -12.83 15.31
N GLU A 170 6.13 -12.76 14.61
CA GLU A 170 5.35 -13.96 14.30
C GLU A 170 6.12 -14.93 13.40
N GLU A 171 6.87 -14.43 12.42
CA GLU A 171 7.53 -15.28 11.43
C GLU A 171 8.95 -15.70 11.80
N LEU A 172 9.67 -14.94 12.65
CA LEU A 172 11.05 -15.26 13.03
C LEU A 172 11.21 -15.65 14.51
N ILE A 173 10.53 -14.96 15.42
CA ILE A 173 10.71 -15.17 16.86
C ILE A 173 9.83 -16.32 17.34
N LEU A 174 8.53 -16.31 17.03
CA LEU A 174 7.60 -17.36 17.47
C LEU A 174 7.85 -18.71 16.79
N THR A 175 8.48 -18.70 15.62
CA THR A 175 8.94 -19.90 14.91
C THR A 175 10.29 -20.43 15.40
N ASN A 176 10.92 -19.74 16.35
CA ASN A 176 12.26 -20.04 16.88
C ASN A 176 13.37 -20.02 15.81
N ILE A 177 13.17 -19.30 14.70
CA ILE A 177 14.25 -19.02 13.73
C ILE A 177 15.27 -18.06 14.36
N LEU A 178 14.79 -17.10 15.18
CA LEU A 178 15.62 -16.15 15.91
C LEU A 178 15.24 -16.13 17.40
N ASP A 179 16.22 -15.88 18.26
CA ASP A 179 16.01 -15.77 19.70
C ASP A 179 15.48 -14.38 20.10
N ARG A 180 14.36 -14.36 20.82
CA ARG A 180 13.77 -13.13 21.39
C ARG A 180 14.74 -12.33 22.25
N VAL A 181 15.64 -13.00 22.97
CA VAL A 181 16.62 -12.34 23.85
C VAL A 181 17.64 -11.55 23.02
N LYS A 182 17.99 -12.05 21.83
CA LYS A 182 18.90 -11.38 20.88
C LYS A 182 18.20 -10.31 20.04
N PHE A 183 16.88 -10.44 19.87
CA PHE A 183 16.04 -9.49 19.14
C PHE A 183 14.98 -8.87 20.06
N PRO A 184 15.36 -8.07 21.07
CA PRO A 184 14.39 -7.40 21.94
C PRO A 184 13.65 -6.25 21.23
N HIS A 185 14.29 -5.66 20.21
CA HIS A 185 13.72 -4.67 19.30
C HIS A 185 14.43 -4.77 17.94
N VAL A 186 13.84 -4.18 16.91
CA VAL A 186 14.40 -4.15 15.55
C VAL A 186 14.42 -2.72 15.04
N ASN A 187 15.49 -2.40 14.32
CA ASN A 187 15.55 -1.17 13.54
C ASN A 187 15.38 -1.52 12.07
N TYR A 188 14.68 -0.65 11.35
CA TYR A 188 14.46 -0.80 9.92
C TYR A 188 14.19 0.57 9.32
N LYS A 189 14.41 0.71 8.01
CA LYS A 189 14.07 1.92 7.27
C LYS A 189 13.14 1.61 6.11
N PHE A 190 12.21 2.50 5.84
CA PHE A 190 11.40 2.44 4.64
C PHE A 190 12.29 2.64 3.40
N LEU A 191 12.18 1.75 2.42
CA LEU A 191 12.85 1.92 1.12
C LEU A 191 11.90 2.60 0.13
N TYR A 192 10.79 1.94 -0.18
CA TYR A 192 9.82 2.43 -1.16
C TYR A 192 8.50 1.66 -1.06
N ARG A 193 7.49 2.20 -1.74
CA ARG A 193 6.22 1.53 -2.04
C ARG A 193 6.19 1.25 -3.54
N ASN A 194 5.78 0.05 -3.94
CA ASN A 194 5.56 -0.24 -5.35
C ASN A 194 4.44 0.64 -5.95
N PRO A 195 4.46 0.91 -7.28
CA PRO A 195 3.42 1.69 -7.94
C PRO A 195 2.02 1.14 -7.66
N LEU A 196 1.06 2.05 -7.44
CA LEU A 196 -0.35 1.68 -7.36
C LEU A 196 -0.94 1.60 -8.77
N TYR A 197 -1.60 0.48 -9.07
CA TYR A 197 -2.33 0.27 -10.30
C TYR A 197 -3.46 -0.74 -10.04
N ILE A 198 -4.49 -0.71 -10.88
CA ILE A 198 -5.55 -1.70 -10.85
C ILE A 198 -5.20 -2.78 -11.87
N HIS A 199 -5.14 -4.02 -11.43
CA HIS A 199 -5.03 -5.19 -12.29
C HIS A 199 -6.16 -6.17 -12.00
N HIS A 200 -6.32 -7.18 -12.85
CA HIS A 200 -7.30 -8.22 -12.59
C HIS A 200 -6.60 -9.38 -11.88
N SER A 201 -7.01 -9.66 -10.64
CA SER A 201 -6.49 -10.83 -9.93
C SER A 201 -7.20 -12.08 -10.43
N ILE A 202 -6.44 -13.00 -11.04
CA ILE A 202 -6.96 -14.28 -11.52
C ILE A 202 -7.50 -15.12 -10.35
N PHE A 203 -6.76 -15.16 -9.23
CA PHE A 203 -7.16 -15.94 -8.07
C PHE A 203 -8.42 -15.40 -7.39
N TYR A 204 -8.58 -14.07 -7.26
CA TYR A 204 -9.77 -13.48 -6.63
C TYR A 204 -10.90 -13.15 -7.62
N GLU A 205 -10.66 -13.29 -8.92
CA GLU A 205 -11.59 -13.00 -10.03
C GLU A 205 -12.17 -11.58 -9.94
N CYS A 206 -11.35 -10.60 -9.55
CA CYS A 206 -11.80 -9.23 -9.38
C CYS A 206 -10.69 -8.19 -9.63
N PRO A 207 -11.05 -6.92 -9.89
CA PRO A 207 -10.08 -5.83 -9.92
C PRO A 207 -9.39 -5.70 -8.55
N GLU A 208 -8.07 -5.56 -8.56
CA GLU A 208 -7.23 -5.57 -7.38
C GLU A 208 -6.18 -4.45 -7.42
N ILE A 209 -5.93 -3.87 -6.24
CA ILE A 209 -4.81 -2.97 -5.96
C ILE A 209 -3.97 -3.58 -4.84
N LEU A 210 -2.67 -3.68 -5.08
CA LEU A 210 -1.70 -4.06 -4.06
C LEU A 210 -1.02 -2.80 -3.56
N ILE A 211 -1.08 -2.57 -2.24
CA ILE A 211 -0.23 -1.58 -1.57
C ILE A 211 0.91 -2.40 -0.98
N HIS A 212 2.09 -2.34 -1.58
CA HIS A 212 3.24 -3.12 -1.14
C HIS A 212 4.40 -2.22 -0.76
N GLU A 213 4.76 -2.24 0.51
CA GLU A 213 5.85 -1.43 1.06
C GLU A 213 7.04 -2.29 1.43
N VAL A 214 8.23 -1.80 1.11
CA VAL A 214 9.49 -2.53 1.36
C VAL A 214 10.29 -1.78 2.41
N PHE A 215 10.71 -2.52 3.43
CA PHE A 215 11.55 -2.02 4.52
C PHE A 215 12.88 -2.77 4.52
N GLU A 216 13.98 -2.06 4.74
CA GLU A 216 15.30 -2.69 4.95
C GLU A 216 15.55 -2.85 6.43
N PHE A 217 15.83 -4.09 6.86
CA PHE A 217 16.19 -4.37 8.23
C PHE A 217 17.61 -3.87 8.52
N ILE A 218 17.79 -3.21 9.67
CA ILE A 218 19.06 -2.63 10.10
C ILE A 218 19.46 -3.32 11.41
N PRO A 219 20.17 -4.46 11.34
CA PRO A 219 20.65 -5.15 12.53
C PRO A 219 21.72 -4.32 13.24
N ASN A 220 21.72 -4.35 14.57
CA ASN A 220 22.91 -4.00 15.35
C ASN A 220 23.96 -5.14 15.26
N GLU A 221 25.16 -4.93 15.81
CA GLU A 221 26.25 -5.91 15.73
C GLU A 221 25.88 -7.29 16.31
N SER A 222 25.19 -7.34 17.45
CA SER A 222 24.75 -8.61 18.03
C SER A 222 23.74 -9.33 17.15
N GLN A 223 22.80 -8.60 16.55
CA GLN A 223 21.79 -9.16 15.64
C GLN A 223 22.41 -9.63 14.33
N ARG A 224 23.41 -8.90 13.83
CA ARG A 224 24.17 -9.26 12.63
C ARG A 224 24.93 -10.57 12.84
N LEU A 225 25.57 -10.74 14.00
CA LEU A 225 26.26 -11.99 14.35
C LEU A 225 25.28 -13.17 14.42
N GLU A 226 24.10 -12.97 15.02
CA GLU A 226 23.08 -14.02 15.09
C GLU A 226 22.56 -14.40 13.69
N LEU A 227 22.32 -13.43 12.81
CA LEU A 227 21.92 -13.70 11.44
C LEU A 227 23.01 -14.39 10.61
N LYS A 228 24.29 -14.05 10.83
CA LYS A 228 25.42 -14.76 10.19
C LYS A 228 25.49 -16.21 10.62
N LYS A 229 25.33 -16.45 11.92
CA LYS A 229 25.24 -17.81 12.46
C LYS A 229 24.04 -18.57 11.86
N LEU A 230 22.86 -17.94 11.78
CA LEU A 230 21.67 -18.54 11.16
C LEU A 230 21.90 -18.91 9.68
N LEU A 231 22.66 -18.09 8.96
CA LEU A 231 23.07 -18.33 7.58
C LEU A 231 24.03 -19.53 7.45
N GLU A 232 25.00 -19.65 8.36
CA GLU A 232 25.98 -20.74 8.38
C GLU A 232 25.36 -22.09 8.80
N GLU A 233 24.35 -22.06 9.67
CA GLU A 233 23.68 -23.24 10.21
C GLU A 233 22.47 -23.71 9.38
N GLU A 234 22.19 -23.07 8.24
CA GLU A 234 21.06 -23.41 7.36
C GLU A 234 21.11 -24.89 6.90
N LYS A 235 20.00 -25.60 7.10
CA LYS A 235 19.80 -26.97 6.61
C LYS A 235 18.85 -27.01 5.41
N ALA A 236 18.96 -28.04 4.59
CA ALA A 236 18.16 -28.18 3.37
C ALA A 236 16.64 -28.29 3.63
N ASP A 237 16.23 -28.78 4.81
CA ASP A 237 14.84 -28.97 5.23
C ASP A 237 14.31 -27.83 6.14
N SER A 238 15.04 -26.71 6.21
CA SER A 238 14.69 -25.57 7.05
C SER A 238 13.39 -24.89 6.60
N ILE A 239 12.66 -24.33 7.56
CA ILE A 239 11.48 -23.47 7.31
C ILE A 239 11.86 -22.05 6.85
N TYR A 240 13.14 -21.82 6.61
CA TYR A 240 13.71 -20.60 6.06
C TYR A 240 14.84 -20.94 5.11
N HIS A 241 15.14 -20.04 4.17
CA HIS A 241 16.26 -20.17 3.26
C HIS A 241 16.99 -18.85 3.05
N TRP A 242 18.31 -18.92 2.87
CA TRP A 242 19.12 -17.77 2.46
C TRP A 242 19.47 -17.89 0.98
N VAL A 243 18.91 -16.99 0.18
CA VAL A 243 18.98 -17.08 -1.28
C VAL A 243 19.65 -15.87 -1.91
N SER A 244 20.23 -16.04 -3.09
CA SER A 244 20.74 -14.91 -3.87
C SER A 244 19.61 -14.12 -4.53
N GLU A 245 19.92 -12.89 -4.94
CA GLU A 245 19.01 -12.08 -5.75
C GLU A 245 18.61 -12.78 -7.06
N ASP A 246 19.53 -13.51 -7.71
CA ASP A 246 19.25 -14.27 -8.92
C ASP A 246 18.20 -15.35 -8.68
N THR A 247 18.35 -16.13 -7.61
CA THR A 247 17.37 -17.16 -7.22
C THR A 247 15.99 -16.55 -6.96
N ILE A 248 15.91 -15.37 -6.34
CA ILE A 248 14.64 -14.66 -6.15
C ILE A 248 14.03 -14.22 -7.48
N LYS A 249 14.82 -13.57 -8.34
CA LYS A 249 14.35 -13.10 -9.66
C LYS A 249 13.89 -14.26 -10.55
N ARG A 250 14.49 -15.43 -10.36
CA ARG A 250 14.11 -16.69 -11.01
C ARG A 250 13.14 -17.52 -10.17
N LEU A 251 12.41 -16.95 -9.20
CA LEU A 251 11.33 -17.63 -8.48
C LEU A 251 11.70 -18.99 -7.84
N GLY A 252 12.95 -19.12 -7.37
CA GLY A 252 13.47 -20.31 -6.71
C GLY A 252 14.35 -21.21 -7.59
N TYR A 253 14.58 -20.88 -8.87
CA TYR A 253 15.56 -21.61 -9.67
C TYR A 253 17.00 -21.25 -9.27
N THR A 254 17.82 -22.28 -9.06
CA THR A 254 19.27 -22.16 -8.82
C THR A 254 20.04 -22.05 -10.14
N ASN A 255 21.34 -21.74 -10.05
CA ASN A 255 22.20 -21.55 -11.23
C ASN A 255 22.29 -22.79 -12.13
N ASP A 256 22.17 -23.99 -11.55
CA ASP A 256 22.13 -25.28 -12.24
C ASP A 256 20.72 -25.64 -12.77
N ASN A 257 19.79 -24.67 -12.78
CA ASN A 257 18.44 -24.78 -13.30
C ASN A 257 17.52 -25.78 -12.56
N ARG A 258 17.87 -26.13 -11.32
CA ARG A 258 16.99 -26.87 -10.41
C ARG A 258 16.05 -25.93 -9.68
N LYS A 259 14.88 -26.41 -9.28
CA LYS A 259 13.91 -25.66 -8.47
C LYS A 259 13.66 -26.40 -7.16
N PRO A 260 14.56 -26.31 -6.18
CA PRO A 260 14.42 -27.01 -4.90
C PRO A 260 13.19 -26.53 -4.11
N PHE A 261 12.79 -25.27 -4.30
CA PHE A 261 11.61 -24.67 -3.68
C PHE A 261 11.02 -23.58 -4.57
N SER A 262 9.77 -23.21 -4.29
CA SER A 262 9.12 -22.07 -4.94
C SER A 262 9.36 -20.79 -4.14
N VAL A 263 9.65 -19.68 -4.83
CA VAL A 263 9.70 -18.34 -4.22
C VAL A 263 8.50 -17.53 -4.73
N ALA A 264 7.85 -16.80 -3.83
CA ALA A 264 6.70 -15.97 -4.16
C ALA A 264 7.07 -14.85 -5.14
N GLU A 265 6.23 -14.57 -6.14
CA GLU A 265 6.54 -13.57 -7.18
C GLU A 265 6.78 -12.16 -6.61
N HIS A 266 6.00 -11.77 -5.59
CA HIS A 266 6.12 -10.46 -4.95
C HIS A 266 7.48 -10.23 -4.28
N THR A 267 8.26 -11.28 -4.01
CA THR A 267 9.65 -11.20 -3.48
C THR A 267 10.55 -10.36 -4.40
N ILE A 268 10.27 -10.32 -5.70
CA ILE A 268 11.00 -9.46 -6.67
C ILE A 268 10.92 -7.97 -6.29
N SER A 269 9.87 -7.58 -5.55
CA SER A 269 9.70 -6.22 -5.04
C SER A 269 10.82 -5.78 -4.12
N LEU A 270 11.63 -6.69 -3.54
CA LEU A 270 12.80 -6.32 -2.75
C LEU A 270 13.85 -5.52 -3.55
N PHE A 271 13.88 -5.73 -4.87
CA PHE A 271 14.92 -5.18 -5.77
C PHE A 271 14.38 -4.19 -6.79
N ASN A 272 13.08 -4.22 -7.05
CA ASN A 272 12.46 -3.43 -8.10
C ASN A 272 11.32 -2.58 -7.54
N LYS A 273 11.60 -1.28 -7.35
CA LYS A 273 10.59 -0.31 -6.93
C LYS A 273 9.40 -0.27 -7.89
N ASP A 274 9.62 -0.46 -9.18
CA ASP A 274 8.61 -0.37 -10.23
C ASP A 274 7.93 -1.72 -10.52
N PHE A 275 8.16 -2.73 -9.67
CA PHE A 275 7.56 -4.04 -9.81
C PHE A 275 6.02 -3.95 -9.80
N LYS A 276 5.42 -4.69 -10.73
CA LYS A 276 3.98 -4.89 -10.86
C LYS A 276 3.74 -6.38 -11.07
N VAL A 277 2.94 -6.98 -10.20
CA VAL A 277 2.32 -8.29 -10.43
C VAL A 277 1.55 -8.25 -11.75
N LYS A 278 1.76 -9.27 -12.57
CA LYS A 278 1.16 -9.41 -13.89
C LYS A 278 -0.23 -10.02 -13.83
#